data_AF-A0A1G6PGK3-F1
#
_entry.id   AF-A0A1G6PGK3-F1
#
_cell.length_a   1.000
_cell.length_b   1.000
_cell.length_c   1.000
_cell.angle_alpha   90.00
_cell.angle_beta   90.00
_cell.angle_gamma   90.00
#
_symmetry.space_group_name_H-M   'P 1'
#
loop_
_entity.id
_entity.type
_entity.pdbx_description
1 polymer ?
#
loop_
_entity_poly.entity_id
_entity_poly.type
_entity_poly.pdbx_seq_one_letter_code
_entity_poly.pdbx_strand_id
1 'polypeptide(L)' 'MEDIKNCSLVVATYYISNRAVGKIGVIGPTRMEYPRVISSVDVISDILGKLISKASG' A
#
# COMPACT_ATOMS: atom_id res chain seq x y z
N MET A 1 -3.72 8.20 -21.40
CA MET A 1 -2.60 7.48 -20.73
C MET A 1 -1.38 8.38 -20.50
N GLU A 2 -1.39 9.63 -20.98
CA GLU A 2 -0.31 10.59 -20.70
C GLU A 2 -0.29 11.07 -19.25
N ASP A 3 -1.44 11.07 -18.56
CA ASP A 3 -1.55 11.56 -17.18
C ASP A 3 -0.76 10.73 -16.16
N ILE A 4 -0.66 9.41 -16.36
CA ILE A 4 0.08 8.50 -15.47
C ILE A 4 1.60 8.66 -15.62
N LYS A 5 2.10 9.18 -16.75
CA LYS A 5 3.56 9.32 -16.98
C LYS A 5 4.23 10.26 -15.98
N ASN A 6 3.46 11.18 -15.38
CA ASN A 6 3.93 12.13 -14.37
C ASN A 6 3.51 11.74 -12.94
N CYS A 7 3.14 10.47 -12.75
CA CYS A 7 2.80 9.92 -11.45
C CYS A 7 3.87 8.96 -10.94
N SER A 8 4.00 8.89 -9.63
CA SER A 8 4.70 7.84 -8.90
C SER A 8 3.71 6.87 -8.28
N LEU A 9 4.12 5.60 -8.17
CA LEU A 9 3.37 4.55 -7.50
C LEU A 9 4.22 3.99 -6.36
N VAL A 10 3.71 4.09 -5.13
CA VAL A 10 4.29 3.44 -3.95
C VAL A 10 3.40 2.27 -3.58
N VAL A 11 3.97 1.08 -3.39
CA VAL A 11 3.22 -0.15 -3.07
C VAL A 11 3.80 -0.87 -1.87
N ALA A 12 2.94 -1.40 -1.00
CA ALA A 12 3.29 -2.36 0.05
C ALA A 12 2.49 -3.64 -0.10
N THR A 13 3.09 -4.74 0.35
CA THR A 13 2.45 -6.06 0.37
C THR A 13 1.80 -6.25 1.73
N TYR A 14 0.51 -6.60 1.77
CA TYR A 14 -0.14 -6.99 3.02
C TYR A 14 -0.10 -8.52 3.19
N TYR A 15 -0.05 -8.93 4.46
CA TYR A 15 0.09 -10.32 4.84
C TYR A 15 -1.11 -10.76 5.68
N ILE A 16 -1.53 -12.00 5.49
CA ILE A 16 -2.54 -12.67 6.32
C ILE A 16 -1.94 -14.00 6.75
N SER A 17 -1.94 -14.27 8.06
CA SER A 17 -1.33 -15.50 8.62
C SER A 17 0.09 -15.74 8.10
N ASN A 18 0.89 -14.66 8.03
CA ASN A 18 2.27 -14.65 7.52
C ASN A 18 2.45 -15.01 6.04
N ARG A 19 1.36 -15.06 5.26
CA ARG A 19 1.38 -15.26 3.80
C ARG A 19 1.14 -13.93 3.10
N ALA A 20 1.95 -13.63 2.08
CA ALA A 20 1.70 -12.50 1.20
C ALA A 20 0.42 -12.77 0.38
N VAL A 21 -0.64 -12.00 0.63
CA VAL A 21 -1.95 -12.22 -0.01
C VAL A 21 -2.23 -11.19 -1.10
N GLY A 22 -1.72 -9.97 -0.97
CA GLY A 22 -1.90 -8.94 -1.99
C GLY A 22 -1.10 -7.67 -1.72
N LYS A 23 -1.36 -6.64 -2.54
CA LYS A 23 -0.66 -5.35 -2.46
C LYS A 23 -1.65 -4.21 -2.39
N ILE A 24 -1.25 -3.15 -1.71
CA ILE A 24 -1.90 -1.83 -1.75
C ILE A 24 -0.90 -0.80 -2.25
N GLY A 25 -1.39 0.29 -2.83
CA GLY A 25 -0.49 1.36 -3.24
C GLY A 25 -1.17 2.71 -3.36
N VAL A 26 -0.32 3.74 -3.35
CA VAL A 26 -0.70 5.14 -3.52
C VAL A 26 -0.12 5.63 -4.85
N ILE A 27 -0.99 6.23 -5.66
CA ILE A 27 -0.62 6.95 -6.87
C ILE A 27 -0.60 8.45 -6.53
N GLY A 28 0.50 9.13 -6.84
CA GLY A 28 0.63 10.55 -6.60
C GLY A 28 1.56 11.24 -7.61
N PRO A 29 1.77 12.55 -7.49
CA PRO A 29 2.74 13.28 -8.33
C PRO A 29 4.15 12.70 -8.17
N THR A 30 5.00 12.87 -9.19
CA THR A 30 6.40 12.43 -9.13
C THR A 30 7.20 13.04 -7.98
N ARG A 31 6.84 14.23 -7.48
CA ARG A 31 7.46 14.83 -6.28
C ARG A 31 6.46 14.81 -5.13
N MET A 32 6.64 13.85 -4.22
CA MET A 32 5.87 13.71 -2.98
C MET A 32 6.81 13.47 -1.79
N GLU A 33 6.29 13.63 -0.58
CA GLU A 33 7.02 13.31 0.66
C GLU A 33 7.15 11.78 0.84
N TYR A 34 8.06 11.17 0.09
CA TYR A 34 8.23 9.71 0.04
C TYR A 34 8.34 9.04 1.41
N PRO A 35 9.13 9.55 2.38
CA PRO A 35 9.23 8.91 3.70
C PRO A 35 7.88 8.81 4.40
N ARG A 36 7.05 9.86 4.29
CA ARG A 36 5.72 9.89 4.88
C ARG A 36 4.78 8.93 4.15
N VAL A 37 4.84 8.89 2.82
CA VAL A 37 3.97 8.06 1.98
C VAL A 37 4.26 6.59 2.18
N ILE A 38 5.55 6.21 2.14
CA ILE A 38 6.01 4.85 2.42
C ILE A 38 5.52 4.41 3.80
N SER A 39 5.79 5.21 4.84
CA SER A 39 5.34 4.91 6.20
C SER A 39 3.83 4.74 6.30
N SER A 40 3.06 5.58 5.62
CA SER A 40 1.59 5.51 5.61
C SER A 40 1.10 4.23 4.94
N VAL A 41 1.65 3.89 3.77
CA VAL A 41 1.30 2.67 3.02
C VAL A 41 1.67 1.42 3.80
N ASP A 42 2.81 1.40 4.48
CA ASP A 42 3.22 0.27 5.32
C ASP A 42 2.24 0.06 6.47
N VAL A 43 1.89 1.12 7.21
CA VAL A 43 0.91 1.06 8.32
C VAL A 43 -0.45 0.57 7.82
N ILE A 44 -0.93 1.10 6.69
CA ILE A 44 -2.22 0.69 6.11
C ILE A 44 -2.17 -0.78 5.67
N SER A 45 -1.05 -1.26 5.13
CA SER A 45 -0.90 -2.65 4.70
C SER A 45 -0.99 -3.63 5.88
N ASP A 46 -0.41 -3.28 7.02
CA ASP A 46 -0.49 -4.07 8.26
C ASP A 46 -1.91 -4.06 8.84
N ILE A 47 -2.55 -2.88 8.90
CA ILE A 47 -3.94 -2.75 9.36
C ILE A 47 -4.87 -3.57 8.45
N LEU A 48 -4.72 -3.48 7.14
CA LEU A 48 -5.53 -4.23 6.18
C LEU A 48 -5.39 -5.74 6.39
N GLY A 49 -4.16 -6.24 6.54
CA GLY A 49 -3.90 -7.64 6.85
C GLY A 49 -4.64 -8.10 8.13
N LYS A 50 -4.58 -7.30 9.20
CA LYS A 50 -5.29 -7.56 10.45
C LYS A 50 -6.81 -7.54 10.29
N LEU A 51 -7.36 -6.59 9.54
CA LEU A 51 -8.81 -6.48 9.32
C LEU A 51 -9.35 -7.65 8.51
N ILE A 52 -8.68 -8.01 7.41
CA ILE A 52 -9.10 -9.16 6.59
C ILE A 52 -8.96 -10.44 7.41
N SER A 53 -7.88 -10.62 8.16
CA SER A 53 -7.69 -11.79 9.03
C SER A 53 -8.80 -11.93 10.08
N LYS A 54 -9.35 -10.82 10.58
CA LYS A 54 -10.49 -10.84 11.52
C LYS A 54 -11.83 -11.13 10.85
N ALA A 55 -12.00 -10.72 9.58
CA ALA A 55 -13.25 -10.91 8.84
C ALA A 55 -13.38 -12.30 8.20
N SER A 56 -12.27 -13.05 8.09
CA SER A 56 -12.21 -14.38 7.46
C SER A 56 -12.08 -15.52 8.47
N GLY A 57 -12.11 -15.23 9.78
CA GLY A 57 -12.25 -16.20 10.87
C GLY A 57 -13.56 -16.00 11.60
#